data_AF-A0A1H0IW61-F1
#
_entry.id   AF-A0A1H0IW61-F1
#
_cell.length_a   1.000
_cell.length_b   1.000
_cell.length_c   1.000
_cell.angle_alpha   90.00
_cell.angle_beta   90.00
_cell.angle_gamma   90.00
#
_symmetry.space_group_name_H-M   'P 1'
#
loop_
_entity.id
_entity.type
_entity.pdbx_description
1 polymer ?
#
loop_
_entity_poly.entity_id
_entity_poly.type
_entity_poly.pdbx_seq_one_letter_code
_entity_poly.pdbx_strand_id
1 'polypeptide(L)'
;MSCLVSDIPIPDWVHNTLERANWVVVRRDVIKGGMVPVGIRGSTRSLRFPAYLPMDAILEKVEPELLVSQLRWKTSPRSSKMKALEILDELTAFYSSYAFSWGPTGSIGFELATGFLTVHEGSDIDIVLRAPKPLEKVSAQALINFHEQFPVRIDVQLETPFGAVSLVEYARAAGSILLERVWDLV
;
A
#
# COMPACT_ATOMS: atom_id res chain seq x y z
N MET A 1 -6.08 18.99 17.49
CA MET A 1 -4.93 18.33 18.14
C MET A 1 -4.96 16.87 17.72
N SER A 2 -3.91 16.37 17.08
CA SER A 2 -3.80 14.95 16.73
C SER A 2 -3.74 14.13 18.00
N CYS A 3 -4.65 13.17 18.20
CA CYS A 3 -4.62 12.15 19.26
C CYS A 3 -3.49 11.12 19.07
N LEU A 4 -2.40 11.54 18.41
CA LEU A 4 -1.29 10.69 18.05
C LEU A 4 -0.47 10.35 19.30
N VAL A 5 -0.21 9.06 19.50
CA VAL A 5 0.58 8.55 20.62
C VAL A 5 1.90 8.01 20.07
N SER A 6 3.02 8.28 20.73
CA SER A 6 4.33 7.72 20.34
C SER A 6 5.17 7.38 21.56
N ASP A 7 5.98 6.33 21.43
CA ASP A 7 6.94 5.90 22.46
C ASP A 7 8.21 6.79 22.47
N ILE A 8 8.39 7.63 21.45
CA ILE A 8 9.51 8.57 21.31
C ILE A 8 8.99 10.01 21.15
N PRO A 9 9.80 11.04 21.48
CA PRO A 9 9.41 12.44 21.28
C PRO A 9 8.98 12.70 19.84
N ILE A 10 7.82 13.32 19.68
CA ILE A 10 7.27 13.68 18.36
C ILE A 10 8.01 14.92 17.86
N PRO A 11 8.75 14.85 16.74
CA PRO A 11 9.47 15.99 16.22
C PRO A 11 8.52 16.98 15.52
N ASP A 12 8.89 18.26 15.50
CA ASP A 12 8.05 19.35 14.94
C ASP A 12 7.57 19.10 13.51
N TRP A 13 8.39 18.44 12.68
CA TRP A 13 8.02 18.14 11.31
C TRP A 13 6.80 17.20 11.21
N VAL A 14 6.55 16.36 12.21
CA VAL A 14 5.35 15.49 12.25
C VAL A 14 4.10 16.34 12.44
N HIS A 15 4.14 17.31 13.36
CA HIS A 15 3.04 18.25 13.56
C HIS A 15 2.77 19.05 12.28
N ASN A 16 3.82 19.61 11.67
CA ASN A 16 3.72 20.35 10.41
C ASN A 16 3.21 19.47 9.24
N THR A 17 3.51 18.18 9.23
CA THR A 17 2.92 17.25 8.25
C THR A 17 1.44 17.07 8.52
N LEU A 18 1.03 16.80 9.76
CA LEU A 18 -0.37 16.50 10.10
C LEU A 18 -1.29 17.71 9.94
N GLU A 19 -0.77 18.92 10.17
CA GLU A 19 -1.48 20.17 9.89
C GLU A 19 -1.75 20.38 8.39
N ARG A 20 -0.82 19.96 7.53
CA ARG A 20 -0.99 20.03 6.07
C ARG A 20 -1.82 18.88 5.55
N ALA A 21 -1.53 17.68 6.04
CA ALA A 21 -2.04 16.39 5.59
C ALA A 21 -2.48 15.61 6.83
N ASN A 22 -3.78 15.67 7.17
CA ASN A 22 -4.31 14.90 8.30
C ASN A 22 -4.53 13.42 7.96
N TRP A 23 -3.56 12.83 7.24
CA TRP A 23 -3.53 11.45 6.78
C TRP A 23 -2.31 10.75 7.35
N VAL A 24 -2.49 9.52 7.80
CA VAL A 24 -1.43 8.64 8.27
C VAL A 24 -1.54 7.29 7.57
N VAL A 25 -0.42 6.57 7.50
CA VAL A 25 -0.37 5.26 6.85
C VAL A 25 -0.41 4.18 7.92
N VAL A 26 -1.36 3.24 7.83
CA VAL A 26 -1.37 2.06 8.71
C VAL A 26 -0.06 1.28 8.53
N ARG A 27 0.54 0.86 9.64
CA ARG A 27 1.70 -0.02 9.65
C ARG A 27 1.30 -1.45 10.02
N ARG A 28 2.04 -2.43 9.52
CA ARG A 28 1.89 -3.83 9.91
C ARG A 28 2.58 -4.10 11.24
N ASP A 29 1.93 -3.73 12.33
CA ASP A 29 2.40 -3.98 13.70
C ASP A 29 1.20 -4.36 14.60
N VAL A 30 1.46 -4.84 15.81
CA VAL A 30 0.40 -5.31 16.72
C VAL A 30 -0.48 -4.14 17.15
N ILE A 31 -1.78 -4.27 16.90
CA ILE A 31 -2.80 -3.41 17.52
C ILE A 31 -2.79 -3.70 19.03
N LYS A 32 -2.54 -2.67 19.84
CA LYS A 32 -2.45 -2.80 21.30
C LYS A 32 -3.47 -1.90 21.96
N GLY A 33 -4.40 -2.48 22.72
CA GLY A 33 -5.36 -1.71 23.51
C GLY A 33 -6.19 -0.70 22.71
N GLY A 34 -6.67 -1.08 21.52
CA GLY A 34 -7.44 -0.18 20.63
C GLY A 34 -6.62 0.87 19.89
N MET A 35 -5.28 0.75 19.93
CA MET A 35 -4.36 1.64 19.21
C MET A 35 -3.88 1.00 17.92
N VAL A 36 -4.13 1.67 16.80
CA VAL A 36 -3.66 1.28 15.48
C VAL A 36 -2.25 1.82 15.26
N PRO A 37 -1.27 0.98 14.92
CA PRO A 37 0.07 1.45 14.56
C PRO A 37 0.02 2.19 13.22
N VAL A 38 0.54 3.40 13.21
CA VAL A 38 0.55 4.28 12.04
C VAL A 38 1.94 4.86 11.80
N GLY A 39 2.17 5.28 10.57
CA GLY A 39 3.37 5.94 10.11
C GLY A 39 3.03 7.29 9.50
N ILE A 40 3.73 8.32 9.95
CA ILE A 40 3.64 9.66 9.38
C ILE A 40 4.78 9.81 8.38
N ARG A 41 4.47 10.28 7.17
CA ARG A 41 5.47 10.55 6.13
C ARG A 41 5.85 12.03 6.14
N GLY A 42 7.14 12.31 6.26
CA GLY A 42 7.66 13.66 6.09
C GLY A 42 7.81 14.04 4.62
N SER A 43 8.47 15.17 4.37
CA SER A 43 8.69 15.71 3.01
C SER A 43 9.64 14.88 2.15
N THR A 44 10.42 13.99 2.75
CA THR A 44 11.38 13.12 2.06
C THR A 44 11.11 11.65 2.36
N ARG A 45 11.59 10.75 1.50
CA ARG A 45 11.42 9.30 1.65
C ARG A 45 11.96 8.75 2.98
N SER A 46 13.02 9.36 3.52
CA SER A 46 13.67 8.95 4.76
C SER A 46 12.95 9.44 6.02
N LEU A 47 12.14 10.49 5.91
CA LEU A 47 11.36 11.00 7.03
C LEU A 47 10.11 10.14 7.22
N ARG A 48 10.19 9.17 8.13
CA ARG A 48 9.06 8.37 8.58
C ARG A 48 9.05 8.32 10.09
N PHE A 49 7.89 8.61 10.67
CA PHE A 49 7.74 8.61 12.13
C PHE A 49 6.73 7.55 12.55
N PRO A 50 7.14 6.59 13.40
CA PRO A 50 6.23 5.60 13.96
C PRO A 50 5.39 6.21 15.08
N ALA A 51 4.10 5.91 15.07
CA ALA A 51 3.18 6.32 16.12
C ALA A 51 1.99 5.37 16.18
N TYR A 52 1.03 5.69 17.04
CA TYR A 52 -0.21 4.99 17.21
C TYR A 52 -1.39 5.96 17.22
N LEU A 53 -2.52 5.49 16.71
CA LEU A 53 -3.76 6.25 16.64
C LEU A 53 -4.88 5.45 17.32
N PRO A 54 -5.63 6.04 18.27
CA PRO A 54 -6.84 5.42 18.80
C PRO A 54 -7.84 5.10 17.68
N MET A 55 -8.41 3.90 17.69
CA MET A 55 -9.40 3.49 16.67
C MET A 55 -10.61 4.42 16.61
N ASP A 56 -11.07 4.91 17.75
CA ASP A 56 -12.20 5.83 17.88
C ASP A 56 -11.93 7.25 17.35
N ALA A 57 -10.66 7.57 17.07
CA ALA A 57 -10.27 8.83 16.48
C ALA A 57 -10.09 8.76 14.95
N ILE A 58 -10.28 7.59 14.34
CA ILE A 58 -10.22 7.43 12.89
C ILE A 58 -11.53 7.96 12.30
N LEU A 59 -11.43 9.05 11.53
CA LEU A 59 -12.58 9.68 10.88
C LEU A 59 -12.87 9.09 9.49
N GLU A 60 -11.82 8.67 8.78
CA GLU A 60 -11.90 8.12 7.43
C GLU A 60 -10.79 7.08 7.23
N LYS A 61 -11.11 6.04 6.46
CA LYS A 61 -10.17 5.01 6.02
C LYS A 61 -10.26 4.86 4.50
N VAL A 62 -9.11 4.81 3.83
CA VAL A 62 -9.02 4.52 2.40
C VAL A 62 -8.22 3.25 2.23
N GLU A 63 -8.89 2.19 1.78
CA GLU A 63 -8.25 0.92 1.44
C GLU A 63 -7.69 0.97 0.01
N PRO A 64 -6.61 0.22 -0.29
CA PRO A 64 -6.06 0.14 -1.64
C PRO A 64 -7.10 -0.23 -2.71
N GLU A 65 -8.00 -1.15 -2.41
CA GLU A 65 -9.05 -1.65 -3.28
C GLU A 65 -10.07 -0.55 -3.62
N LEU A 66 -10.32 0.39 -2.70
CA LEU A 66 -11.18 1.53 -2.95
C LEU A 66 -10.61 2.41 -4.07
N LEU A 67 -9.28 2.58 -4.12
CA LEU A 67 -8.60 3.36 -5.15
C LEU A 67 -8.82 2.76 -6.55
N VAL A 68 -8.84 1.43 -6.64
CA VAL A 68 -9.10 0.69 -7.89
C VAL A 68 -10.57 0.78 -8.27
N SER A 69 -11.49 0.51 -7.34
CA SER A 69 -12.93 0.56 -7.62
C SER A 69 -13.41 1.94 -8.11
N GLN A 70 -12.75 3.00 -7.65
CA GLN A 70 -13.03 4.38 -8.05
C GLN A 70 -12.13 4.89 -9.18
N LEU A 71 -11.19 4.06 -9.66
CA LEU A 71 -10.19 4.41 -10.66
C LEU A 71 -9.52 5.78 -10.37
N ARG A 72 -9.12 6.01 -9.11
CA ARG A 72 -8.73 7.36 -8.64
C ARG A 72 -7.57 7.99 -9.42
N TRP A 73 -6.74 7.18 -10.07
CA TRP A 73 -5.72 7.71 -10.97
C TRP A 73 -6.33 8.40 -12.19
N LYS A 74 -7.48 7.99 -12.72
CA LYS A 74 -8.10 8.67 -13.88
C LYS A 74 -8.47 10.12 -13.62
N THR A 75 -8.72 10.48 -12.36
CA THR A 75 -8.98 11.87 -11.96
C THR A 75 -7.71 12.66 -11.65
N SER A 76 -6.54 12.01 -11.58
CA SER A 76 -5.28 12.69 -11.31
C SER A 76 -4.73 13.35 -12.58
N PRO A 77 -4.40 14.65 -12.56
CA PRO A 77 -3.76 15.33 -13.69
C PRO A 77 -2.32 14.86 -13.94
N ARG A 78 -1.81 13.93 -13.12
CA ARG A 78 -0.46 13.36 -13.21
C ARG A 78 -0.43 11.99 -13.87
N SER A 79 -1.58 11.39 -14.21
CA SER A 79 -1.64 10.02 -14.71
C SER A 79 -0.95 9.83 -16.06
N SER A 80 -0.94 10.86 -16.91
CA SER A 80 -0.14 10.86 -18.15
C SER A 80 1.29 11.38 -17.99
N LYS A 81 1.69 11.79 -16.78
CA LYS A 81 3.01 12.37 -16.49
C LYS A 81 3.93 11.43 -15.74
N MET A 82 3.36 10.45 -15.03
CA MET A 82 4.08 9.50 -14.20
C MET A 82 3.81 8.10 -14.73
N LYS A 83 4.83 7.43 -15.27
CA LYS A 83 4.70 6.06 -15.81
C LYS A 83 4.04 5.10 -14.82
N ALA A 84 4.36 5.25 -13.54
CA ALA A 84 3.81 4.43 -12.47
C ALA A 84 2.29 4.61 -12.27
N LEU A 85 1.73 5.78 -12.60
CA LEU A 85 0.28 6.01 -12.60
C LEU A 85 -0.36 5.59 -13.94
N GLU A 86 0.35 5.82 -15.05
CA GLU A 86 -0.11 5.50 -16.40
C GLU A 86 -0.47 4.02 -16.53
N ILE A 87 0.40 3.12 -16.04
CA ILE A 87 0.23 1.67 -16.21
C ILE A 87 -0.85 1.03 -15.32
N LEU A 88 -1.53 1.82 -14.48
CA LEU A 88 -2.59 1.31 -13.59
C LEU A 88 -3.83 0.86 -14.38
N ASP A 89 -4.05 1.39 -15.59
CA ASP A 89 -5.14 0.94 -16.46
C ASP A 89 -4.87 -0.47 -17.01
N GLU A 90 -3.66 -0.73 -17.49
CA GLU A 90 -3.23 -2.06 -17.95
C GLU A 90 -3.23 -3.08 -16.80
N LEU A 91 -2.76 -2.67 -15.62
CA LEU A 91 -2.83 -3.52 -14.42
C LEU A 91 -4.27 -3.85 -14.07
N THR A 92 -5.18 -2.87 -14.10
CA THR A 92 -6.61 -3.11 -13.83
C THR A 92 -7.22 -4.07 -14.83
N ALA A 93 -6.95 -3.88 -16.12
CA ALA A 93 -7.45 -4.77 -17.16
C ALA A 93 -6.94 -6.20 -16.97
N PHE A 94 -5.64 -6.37 -16.67
CA PHE A 94 -5.06 -7.68 -16.44
C PHE A 94 -5.60 -8.35 -15.17
N TYR A 95 -5.60 -7.65 -14.04
CA TYR A 95 -6.11 -8.19 -12.78
C TYR A 95 -7.61 -8.47 -12.82
N SER A 96 -8.40 -7.83 -13.69
CA SER A 96 -9.83 -8.14 -13.85
C SER A 96 -10.11 -9.57 -14.33
N SER A 97 -9.14 -10.20 -14.98
CA SER A 97 -9.22 -11.61 -15.38
C SER A 97 -8.99 -12.58 -14.21
N TYR A 98 -8.51 -12.07 -13.08
CA TYR A 98 -8.31 -12.82 -11.85
C TYR A 98 -9.40 -12.44 -10.84
N ALA A 99 -9.95 -13.42 -10.11
CA ALA A 99 -10.94 -13.18 -9.07
C ALA A 99 -10.33 -12.63 -7.76
N PHE A 100 -9.26 -11.85 -7.85
CA PHE A 100 -8.56 -11.27 -6.69
C PHE A 100 -8.93 -9.81 -6.49
N SER A 101 -9.09 -9.40 -5.23
CA SER A 101 -9.09 -7.99 -4.86
C SER A 101 -7.65 -7.49 -4.81
N TRP A 102 -7.39 -6.28 -5.31
CA TRP A 102 -6.07 -5.70 -5.31
C TRP A 102 -6.14 -4.18 -5.22
N GLY A 103 -5.03 -3.55 -4.87
CA GLY A 103 -4.88 -2.12 -5.05
C GLY A 103 -3.47 -1.59 -4.83
N PRO A 104 -3.17 -0.38 -5.34
CA PRO A 104 -1.88 0.25 -5.12
C PRO A 104 -1.72 0.67 -3.66
N THR A 105 -0.53 0.44 -3.12
CA THR A 105 -0.10 0.89 -1.79
C THR A 105 1.11 1.83 -1.95
N GLY A 106 1.98 1.92 -0.96
CA GLY A 106 3.21 2.69 -1.12
C GLY A 106 2.98 4.17 -1.37
N SER A 107 3.82 4.78 -2.21
CA SER A 107 3.68 6.19 -2.60
C SER A 107 2.48 6.44 -3.52
N ILE A 108 2.19 5.52 -4.44
CA ILE A 108 1.07 5.67 -5.36
C ILE A 108 -0.26 5.65 -4.63
N GLY A 109 -0.48 4.63 -3.79
CA GLY A 109 -1.69 4.53 -2.98
C GLY A 109 -1.88 5.73 -2.07
N PHE A 110 -0.79 6.21 -1.44
CA PHE A 110 -0.84 7.41 -0.59
C PHE A 110 -1.20 8.67 -1.38
N GLU A 111 -0.57 8.91 -2.53
CA GLU A 111 -0.90 10.07 -3.38
C GLU A 111 -2.35 10.02 -3.89
N LEU A 112 -2.82 8.86 -4.33
CA LEU A 112 -4.20 8.69 -4.82
C LEU A 112 -5.25 8.81 -3.71
N ALA A 113 -4.93 8.38 -2.50
CA ALA A 113 -5.83 8.50 -1.35
C ALA A 113 -5.92 9.94 -0.85
N THR A 114 -4.81 10.66 -0.82
CA THR A 114 -4.66 11.91 -0.05
C THR A 114 -4.48 13.16 -0.91
N GLY A 115 -4.12 13.01 -2.19
CA GLY A 115 -3.72 14.10 -3.08
C GLY A 115 -2.29 14.62 -2.87
N PHE A 116 -1.55 14.12 -1.87
CA PHE A 116 -0.18 14.56 -1.61
C PHE A 116 0.80 13.97 -2.61
N LEU A 117 1.52 14.87 -3.28
CA LEU A 117 2.48 14.50 -4.34
C LEU A 117 3.68 13.77 -3.74
N THR A 118 3.74 12.45 -3.94
CA THR A 118 4.81 11.57 -3.47
C THR A 118 5.38 10.67 -4.57
N VAL A 119 4.63 10.47 -5.66
CA VAL A 119 5.09 9.77 -6.85
C VAL A 119 6.07 10.66 -7.61
N HIS A 120 7.17 10.06 -8.07
CA HIS A 120 8.18 10.67 -8.94
C HIS A 120 8.55 9.70 -10.08
N GLU A 121 9.33 10.15 -11.06
CA GLU A 121 9.62 9.37 -12.29
C GLU A 121 10.27 8.00 -12.04
N GLY A 122 10.99 7.86 -10.92
CA GLY A 122 11.65 6.64 -10.49
C GLY A 122 10.89 5.85 -9.42
N SER A 123 9.61 6.16 -9.18
CA SER A 123 8.79 5.39 -8.24
C SER A 123 8.46 4.01 -8.79
N ASP A 124 8.54 3.01 -7.92
CA ASP A 124 7.96 1.68 -8.11
C ASP A 124 6.45 1.69 -7.82
N ILE A 125 5.79 0.58 -8.18
CA ILE A 125 4.40 0.31 -7.82
C ILE A 125 4.36 -0.78 -6.76
N ASP A 126 4.03 -0.40 -5.53
CA ASP A 126 3.67 -1.36 -4.49
C ASP A 126 2.19 -1.76 -4.66
N ILE A 127 1.89 -3.06 -4.73
CA ILE A 127 0.53 -3.59 -4.84
C ILE A 127 0.27 -4.54 -3.68
N VAL A 128 -0.93 -4.44 -3.08
CA VAL A 128 -1.48 -5.54 -2.29
C VAL A 128 -2.41 -6.37 -3.18
N LEU A 129 -2.25 -7.70 -3.15
CA LEU A 129 -3.10 -8.66 -3.84
C LEU A 129 -3.72 -9.60 -2.80
N ARG A 130 -5.04 -9.54 -2.61
CA ARG A 130 -5.78 -10.37 -1.67
C ARG A 130 -6.05 -11.74 -2.26
N ALA A 131 -5.44 -12.77 -1.69
CA ALA A 131 -5.57 -14.15 -2.09
C ALA A 131 -6.29 -14.95 -0.99
N PRO A 132 -7.63 -15.05 -1.02
CA PRO A 132 -8.41 -15.78 -0.02
C PRO A 132 -8.11 -17.29 -0.02
N LYS A 133 -7.51 -17.79 -1.12
CA LYS A 133 -6.97 -19.14 -1.26
C LYS A 133 -5.54 -19.05 -1.79
N PRO A 134 -4.67 -20.02 -1.46
CA PRO A 134 -3.32 -20.07 -2.02
C PRO A 134 -3.34 -20.00 -3.55
N LEU A 135 -2.51 -19.13 -4.11
CA LEU A 135 -2.37 -18.96 -5.55
C LEU A 135 -1.61 -20.14 -6.15
N GLU A 136 -2.06 -20.68 -7.29
CA GLU A 136 -1.26 -21.68 -8.00
C GLU A 136 0.07 -21.09 -8.45
N LYS A 137 1.17 -21.86 -8.37
CA LYS A 137 2.51 -21.38 -8.76
C LYS A 137 2.57 -20.92 -10.21
N VAL A 138 1.83 -21.58 -11.09
CA VAL A 138 1.72 -21.19 -12.51
C VAL A 138 1.06 -19.81 -12.64
N SER A 139 -0.02 -19.55 -11.91
CA SER A 139 -0.65 -18.23 -11.88
C SER A 139 0.26 -17.17 -11.28
N ALA A 140 0.98 -17.48 -10.19
CA ALA A 140 1.95 -16.57 -9.60
C ALA A 140 3.06 -16.19 -10.60
N GLN A 141 3.55 -17.16 -11.38
CA GLN A 141 4.54 -16.91 -12.43
C GLN A 141 3.95 -16.10 -13.59
N ALA A 142 2.70 -16.34 -13.98
CA ALA A 142 2.02 -15.56 -15.02
C ALA A 142 1.87 -14.08 -14.61
N LEU A 143 1.54 -13.81 -13.35
CA LEU A 143 1.51 -12.44 -12.81
C LEU A 143 2.91 -11.80 -12.90
N ILE A 144 3.97 -12.50 -12.48
CA ILE A 144 5.35 -11.99 -12.56
C ILE A 144 5.74 -11.67 -14.00
N ASN A 145 5.51 -12.61 -14.93
CA ASN A 145 5.85 -12.43 -16.34
C ASN A 145 5.10 -11.24 -16.96
N PHE A 146 3.87 -10.98 -16.53
CA PHE A 146 3.12 -9.79 -16.95
C PHE A 146 3.74 -8.52 -16.40
N HIS A 147 4.09 -8.48 -15.11
CA HIS A 147 4.73 -7.31 -14.50
C HIS A 147 6.09 -6.96 -15.14
N GLU A 148 6.86 -7.97 -15.55
CA GLU A 148 8.17 -7.78 -16.20
C GLU A 148 8.08 -7.16 -17.60
N GLN A 149 6.87 -7.02 -18.18
CA GLN A 149 6.67 -6.31 -19.45
C GLN A 149 6.74 -4.78 -19.29
N PHE A 150 6.62 -4.27 -18.07
CA PHE A 150 6.62 -2.83 -17.79
C PHE A 150 8.03 -2.34 -17.43
N PRO A 151 8.38 -1.09 -17.83
CA PRO A 151 9.66 -0.48 -17.44
C PRO A 151 9.67 0.00 -15.96
N VAL A 152 8.52 -0.06 -15.29
CA VAL A 152 8.36 0.31 -13.87
C VAL A 152 8.40 -0.96 -13.04
N ARG A 153 9.19 -0.96 -11.97
CA ARG A 153 9.23 -2.07 -11.01
C ARG A 153 7.88 -2.19 -10.29
N ILE A 154 7.30 -3.38 -10.28
CA ILE A 154 6.04 -3.68 -9.60
C ILE A 154 6.33 -4.69 -8.47
N ASP A 155 6.17 -4.24 -7.23
CA ASP A 155 6.30 -5.04 -6.05
C ASP A 155 4.91 -5.47 -5.57
N VAL A 156 4.60 -6.76 -5.75
CA VAL A 156 3.33 -7.32 -5.28
C VAL A 156 3.54 -8.03 -3.97
N GLN A 157 2.75 -7.63 -2.97
CA GLN A 157 2.57 -8.40 -1.77
C GLN A 157 1.26 -9.20 -1.84
N LEU A 158 1.41 -10.52 -1.80
CA LEU A 158 0.32 -11.48 -1.75
C LEU A 158 -0.14 -11.61 -0.30
N GLU A 159 -1.33 -11.11 0.03
CA GLU A 159 -1.93 -11.23 1.35
C GLU A 159 -2.91 -12.40 1.36
N THR A 160 -2.67 -13.38 2.23
CA THR A 160 -3.49 -14.58 2.43
C THR A 160 -4.10 -14.56 3.84
N PRO A 161 -5.08 -15.43 4.15
CA PRO A 161 -5.59 -15.57 5.51
C PRO A 161 -4.53 -15.94 6.56
N PHE A 162 -3.36 -16.44 6.14
CA PHE A 162 -2.26 -16.84 7.03
C PHE A 162 -1.19 -15.76 7.22
N GLY A 163 -1.23 -14.69 6.41
CA GLY A 163 -0.17 -13.69 6.34
C GLY A 163 0.15 -13.27 4.92
N ALA A 164 1.12 -12.36 4.81
CA ALA A 164 1.56 -11.75 3.58
C ALA A 164 2.94 -12.26 3.15
N VAL A 165 3.20 -12.25 1.85
CA VAL A 165 4.49 -12.63 1.28
C VAL A 165 4.72 -11.88 -0.02
N SER A 166 5.98 -11.61 -0.39
CA SER A 166 6.27 -11.15 -1.75
C SER A 166 5.80 -12.18 -2.79
N LEU A 167 5.13 -11.73 -3.85
CA LEU A 167 4.72 -12.61 -4.95
C LEU A 167 5.91 -13.34 -5.59
N VAL A 168 7.06 -12.66 -5.70
CA VAL A 168 8.29 -13.24 -6.28
C VAL A 168 8.84 -14.35 -5.40
N GLU A 169 8.89 -14.13 -4.08
CA GLU A 169 9.29 -15.15 -3.12
C GLU A 169 8.31 -16.32 -3.14
N TYR A 170 7.00 -16.01 -3.13
CA TYR A 170 5.94 -17.00 -3.21
C TYR A 170 6.06 -17.86 -4.46
N ALA A 171 6.31 -17.30 -5.65
CA ALA A 171 6.44 -18.08 -6.88
C ALA A 171 7.68 -19.00 -6.88
N ARG A 172 8.80 -18.55 -6.30
CA ARG A 172 10.08 -19.26 -6.34
C ARG A 172 10.25 -20.32 -5.26
N ALA A 173 9.48 -20.26 -4.19
CA ALA A 173 9.66 -21.17 -3.06
C ALA A 173 9.39 -22.64 -3.44
N ALA A 174 10.31 -23.53 -3.06
CA ALA A 174 10.21 -24.99 -3.21
C ALA A 174 9.80 -25.70 -1.90
N GLY A 175 9.47 -24.95 -0.85
CA GLY A 175 9.15 -25.48 0.48
C GLY A 175 8.41 -24.45 1.34
N SER A 176 8.70 -24.42 2.64
CA SER A 176 8.10 -23.47 3.58
C SER A 176 8.48 -22.02 3.23
N ILE A 177 7.53 -21.11 3.43
CA ILE A 177 7.70 -19.67 3.20
C ILE A 177 7.43 -18.94 4.51
N LEU A 178 8.21 -17.89 4.79
CA LEU A 178 7.94 -17.02 5.92
C LEU A 178 6.82 -16.04 5.53
N LEU A 179 5.80 -15.94 6.37
CA LEU A 179 4.72 -14.98 6.17
C LEU A 179 4.91 -13.79 7.11
N GLU A 180 4.78 -12.60 6.55
CA GLU A 180 4.55 -11.37 7.30
C GLU A 180 3.13 -11.38 7.88
N ARG A 181 2.94 -10.71 9.01
CA ARG A 181 1.62 -10.65 9.65
C ARG A 181 0.72 -9.67 8.90
N VAL A 182 -0.52 -10.09 8.62
CA VAL A 182 -1.59 -9.22 8.10
C VAL A 182 -2.57 -8.89 9.22
N TRP A 183 -3.21 -7.73 9.11
CA TRP A 183 -4.27 -7.31 10.01
C TRP A 183 -5.46 -6.87 9.19
N ASP A 184 -6.63 -7.43 9.50
CA ASP A 184 -7.90 -6.86 9.09
C ASP A 184 -8.17 -5.68 10.03
N LEU A 185 -7.76 -4.47 9.62
CA LEU A 185 -8.34 -3.27 10.23
C LEU A 185 -9.75 -3.13 9.66
N VAL A 186 -10.71 -3.76 10.35
CA VAL A 186 -12.18 -3.72 10.18
C VAL A 186 -12.69 -3.17 8.86
#